data_AF-A0A2M9PB12-F1
#
_entry.id   AF-A0A2M9PB12-F1
#
_cell.length_a   1.000
_cell.length_b   1.000
_cell.length_c   1.000
_cell.angle_alpha   90.00
_cell.angle_beta   90.00
_cell.angle_gamma   90.00
#
_symmetry.space_group_name_H-M   'P 1'
#
loop_
_entity.id
_entity.type
_entity.pdbx_description
1 polymer ?
#
loop_
_entity_poly.entity_id
_entity_poly.type
_entity_poly.pdbx_seq_one_letter_code
_entity_poly.pdbx_strand_id
1 'polypeptide(L)'
;EGTLAMADKAAERDIEHMTAVYAAMKPADAARIFGRMDVTFASGLLVRLDPKTAAAILTGMEPEAAYALTVTASSRNAGAPTQ
;
A
#
# COMPACT_ATOMS: atom_id res chain seq x y z
N GLU A 1 -12.50 -22.35 -14.18
CA GLU A 1 -11.50 -22.08 -13.12
C GLU A 1 -10.21 -21.44 -13.63
N GLY A 2 -9.76 -21.69 -14.88
CA GLY A 2 -8.54 -21.07 -15.43
C GLY A 2 -8.58 -19.54 -15.62
N THR A 3 -9.74 -18.93 -15.89
CA THR A 3 -9.85 -17.48 -16.14
C THR A 3 -9.74 -16.65 -14.85
N LEU A 4 -10.26 -17.17 -13.73
CA LEU A 4 -10.14 -16.50 -12.42
C LEU A 4 -8.68 -16.47 -11.95
N ALA A 5 -7.96 -17.59 -12.07
CA ALA A 5 -6.55 -17.67 -11.69
C ALA A 5 -5.62 -16.79 -12.57
N MET A 6 -6.01 -16.51 -13.82
CA MET A 6 -5.28 -15.58 -14.69
C MET A 6 -5.59 -14.11 -14.35
N ALA A 7 -6.85 -13.80 -14.00
CA ALA A 7 -7.27 -12.47 -13.56
C ALA A 7 -6.62 -12.09 -12.23
N ASP A 8 -6.52 -13.03 -11.29
CA ASP A 8 -5.86 -12.84 -9.99
C ASP A 8 -4.38 -12.48 -10.16
N LYS A 9 -3.65 -13.23 -10.99
CA LYS A 9 -2.25 -12.95 -11.34
C LYS A 9 -2.05 -11.62 -12.06
N ALA A 10 -3.02 -11.19 -12.87
CA ALA A 10 -2.94 -9.88 -13.52
C ALA A 10 -3.09 -8.75 -12.50
N ALA A 11 -4.05 -8.88 -11.57
CA ALA A 11 -4.25 -7.93 -10.49
C ALA A 11 -3.02 -7.88 -9.54
N GLU A 12 -2.41 -9.02 -9.21
CA GLU A 12 -1.17 -9.06 -8.42
C GLU A 12 -0.02 -8.30 -9.11
N ARG A 13 0.21 -8.55 -10.41
CA ARG A 13 1.25 -7.84 -11.18
C ARG A 13 1.02 -6.34 -11.24
N ASP A 14 -0.24 -5.91 -11.38
CA ASP A 14 -0.57 -4.49 -11.39
C ASP A 14 -0.29 -3.84 -10.02
N ILE A 15 -0.55 -4.55 -8.92
CA ILE A 15 -0.24 -4.08 -7.56
C ILE A 15 1.28 -4.01 -7.35
N GLU A 16 2.04 -5.01 -7.80
CA GLU A 16 3.50 -4.98 -7.75
C GLU A 16 4.07 -3.80 -8.55
N HIS A 17 3.56 -3.59 -9.77
CA HIS A 17 3.96 -2.47 -10.60
C HIS A 17 3.64 -1.12 -9.95
N MET A 18 2.44 -0.95 -9.40
CA MET A 18 2.07 0.28 -8.68
C MET A 18 2.95 0.50 -7.45
N THR A 19 3.24 -0.55 -6.69
CA THR A 19 4.16 -0.49 -5.54
C THR A 19 5.54 0.00 -5.98
N ALA A 20 6.07 -0.52 -7.08
CA ALA A 20 7.36 -0.10 -7.64
C ALA A 20 7.35 1.36 -8.10
N VAL A 21 6.27 1.83 -8.74
CA VAL A 21 6.11 3.23 -9.14
C VAL A 21 6.21 4.14 -7.92
N TYR A 22 5.41 3.88 -6.88
CA TYR A 22 5.44 4.71 -5.67
C TYR A 22 6.76 4.60 -4.91
N ALA A 23 7.41 3.44 -4.93
CA ALA A 23 8.74 3.27 -4.33
C ALA A 23 9.81 4.11 -5.02
N ALA A 24 9.68 4.35 -6.33
CA ALA A 24 10.61 5.15 -7.12
C ALA A 24 10.31 6.67 -7.05
N MET A 25 9.16 7.07 -6.50
CA MET A 25 8.79 8.48 -6.37
C MET A 25 9.53 9.16 -5.22
N LYS A 26 9.62 10.49 -5.28
CA LYS A 26 10.00 11.28 -4.10
C LYS A 26 8.98 11.02 -2.98
N PRO A 27 9.43 10.74 -1.74
CA PRO A 27 8.50 10.41 -0.65
C PRO A 27 7.43 11.47 -0.40
N ALA A 28 7.77 12.76 -0.55
CA ALA A 28 6.83 13.85 -0.39
C ALA A 28 5.72 13.86 -1.46
N ASP A 29 6.04 13.52 -2.71
CA ASP A 29 5.05 13.45 -3.79
C ASP A 29 4.15 12.22 -3.59
N ALA A 30 4.74 11.08 -3.23
CA ALA A 30 3.99 9.88 -2.89
C ALA A 30 3.04 10.11 -1.71
N ALA A 31 3.49 10.78 -0.64
CA ALA A 31 2.67 11.12 0.51
C ALA A 31 1.42 11.93 0.16
N ARG A 32 1.55 12.92 -0.73
CA ARG A 32 0.41 13.72 -1.22
C ARG A 32 -0.62 12.88 -1.96
N ILE A 33 -0.16 11.90 -2.74
CA ILE A 33 -1.04 10.99 -3.48
C ILE A 33 -1.70 9.98 -2.54
N PHE A 34 -0.93 9.37 -1.63
CA PHE A 34 -1.44 8.44 -0.61
C PHE A 34 -2.54 9.10 0.24
N GLY A 35 -2.37 10.37 0.61
CA GLY A 35 -3.38 11.11 1.37
C GLY A 35 -4.69 11.40 0.62
N ARG A 36 -4.75 11.19 -0.69
CA ARG A 36 -5.96 11.34 -1.53
C ARG A 36 -6.57 10.01 -1.95
N MET A 37 -5.84 8.92 -1.75
CA MET A 37 -6.21 7.58 -2.17
C MET A 37 -7.19 6.95 -1.18
N ASP A 38 -7.98 5.97 -1.64
CA ASP A 38 -8.77 5.15 -0.74
C ASP A 38 -7.85 4.47 0.30
N VAL A 39 -8.22 4.59 1.57
CA VAL A 39 -7.41 4.11 2.72
C VAL A 39 -7.13 2.61 2.62
N THR A 40 -8.09 1.84 2.12
CA THR A 40 -7.99 0.38 2.04
C THR A 40 -7.00 -0.03 0.95
N PHE A 41 -7.03 0.64 -0.21
CA PHE A 41 -6.07 0.40 -1.29
C PHE A 41 -4.67 0.89 -0.92
N ALA A 42 -4.55 2.11 -0.38
CA ALA A 42 -3.28 2.69 0.03
C ALA A 42 -2.58 1.85 1.12
N SER A 43 -3.31 1.35 2.12
CA SER A 43 -2.75 0.43 3.11
C SER A 43 -2.23 -0.86 2.48
N GLY A 44 -2.86 -1.35 1.42
CA GLY A 44 -2.41 -2.53 0.67
C GLY A 44 -1.08 -2.31 -0.06
N LEU A 45 -0.87 -1.13 -0.62
CA LEU A 45 0.42 -0.74 -1.22
C LEU A 45 1.47 -0.49 -0.14
N LEU A 46 1.10 0.16 0.96
CA LEU A 46 2.01 0.52 2.04
C LEU A 46 2.69 -0.71 2.67
N VAL A 47 1.95 -1.80 2.91
CA VAL A 47 2.52 -3.05 3.47
C VAL A 47 3.47 -3.79 2.53
N ARG A 48 3.49 -3.44 1.24
CA ARG A 48 4.37 -4.03 0.23
C ARG A 48 5.63 -3.19 -0.01
N LEU A 49 5.65 -1.94 0.44
CA LEU A 49 6.82 -1.08 0.34
C LEU A 49 7.91 -1.52 1.31
N ASP A 50 9.16 -1.23 0.95
CA ASP A 50 10.27 -1.34 1.90
C ASP A 50 10.00 -0.42 3.13
N PRO A 51 10.33 -0.88 4.36
CA PRO A 51 10.06 -0.11 5.57
C PRO A 51 10.59 1.32 5.57
N LYS A 52 11.75 1.58 4.93
CA LYS A 52 12.34 2.93 4.87
C LYS A 52 11.49 3.85 4.00
N THR A 53 11.04 3.35 2.85
CA THR A 53 10.18 4.12 1.95
C THR A 53 8.81 4.36 2.58
N ALA A 54 8.21 3.35 3.20
CA ALA A 54 6.95 3.49 3.90
C ALA A 54 7.04 4.55 5.02
N ALA A 55 8.10 4.52 5.84
CA ALA A 55 8.33 5.50 6.90
C ALA A 55 8.48 6.93 6.36
N ALA A 56 9.22 7.09 5.25
CA ALA A 56 9.40 8.40 4.62
C ALA A 56 8.10 8.97 4.04
N ILE A 57 7.25 8.11 3.46
CA ILE A 57 5.92 8.49 2.96
C ILE A 57 5.03 8.90 4.14
N LEU A 58 4.91 8.07 5.18
CA LEU A 58 4.08 8.37 6.36
C LEU A 58 4.48 9.69 7.04
N THR A 59 5.78 9.99 7.08
CA THR A 59 6.32 11.25 7.63
C THR A 59 5.88 12.48 6.81
N GLY A 60 5.65 12.31 5.51
CA GLY A 60 5.18 13.38 4.63
C GLY A 60 3.66 13.56 4.58
N MET A 61 2.89 12.74 5.30
CA MET A 61 1.43 12.75 5.31
C MET A 61 0.86 13.60 6.44
N GLU A 62 -0.43 13.97 6.33
CA GLU A 62 -1.17 14.46 7.50
C GLU A 62 -1.26 13.36 8.57
N PRO A 63 -1.10 13.70 9.86
CA PRO A 63 -1.08 12.72 10.96
C PRO A 63 -2.30 11.79 10.99
N GLU A 64 -3.48 12.34 10.74
CA GLU A 64 -4.76 11.62 10.73
C GLU A 64 -4.81 10.59 9.60
N ALA A 65 -4.31 10.95 8.42
CA ALA A 65 -4.25 10.05 7.26
C ALA A 65 -3.22 8.95 7.47
N ALA A 66 -2.05 9.29 8.01
CA ALA A 66 -1.01 8.31 8.36
C ALA A 66 -1.51 7.31 9.40
N TYR A 67 -2.21 7.78 10.44
CA TYR A 67 -2.83 6.94 11.45
C TYR A 67 -3.86 5.97 10.85
N ALA A 68 -4.78 6.48 10.04
CA ALA A 68 -5.81 5.68 9.39
C ALA A 68 -5.19 4.55 8.54
N LEU A 69 -4.17 4.87 7.72
CA LEU A 69 -3.47 3.87 6.91
C LEU A 69 -2.80 2.78 7.76
N THR A 70 -2.19 3.17 8.87
CA THR A 70 -1.46 2.24 9.74
C THR A 70 -2.40 1.28 10.46
N VAL A 71 -3.55 1.77 10.93
CA VAL A 71 -4.60 0.94 11.55
C VAL A 71 -5.20 -0.02 10.52
N THR A 72 -5.55 0.47 9.33
CA THR A 72 -6.12 -0.37 8.27
C THR A 72 -5.12 -1.43 7.77
N ALA A 73 -3.84 -1.09 7.65
CA ALA A 73 -2.77 -2.05 7.32
C ALA A 73 -2.64 -3.14 8.40
N SER A 74 -2.68 -2.76 9.67
CA SER A 74 -2.59 -3.70 10.80
C SER A 74 -3.79 -4.63 10.88
N SER A 75 -5.00 -4.11 10.63
CA SER A 75 -6.24 -4.92 10.58
C SER A 75 -6.20 -5.96 9.46
N ARG A 76 -5.61 -5.63 8.30
CA ARG A 76 -5.43 -6.57 7.19
C ARG A 76 -4.46 -7.70 7.55
N ASN A 77 -3.35 -7.39 8.21
CA ASN A 77 -2.40 -8.40 8.68
C ASN A 77 -2.96 -9.25 9.83
N ALA A 78 -3.86 -8.72 10.65
CA ALA A 78 -4.54 -9.47 11.71
C ALA A 78 -5.47 -10.58 11.18
N GLY A 79 -5.92 -10.48 9.93
CA GLY A 79 -6.69 -11.51 9.24
C GLY A 79 -5.85 -12.47 8.38
N ALA A 80 -4.53 -12.26 8.29
CA ALA A 80 -3.64 -13.15 7.56
C ALA A 80 -3.35 -14.40 8.40
N PRO A 81 -3.50 -15.62 7.87
CA PRO A 81 -3.21 -16.83 8.63
C PRO A 81 -1.73 -16.84 9.01
N THR A 82 -1.46 -16.73 10.32
CA THR A 82 -0.16 -17.12 10.89
C THR A 82 -0.06 -18.64 10.78
N GLN A 83 0.91 -19.13 10.00
CA GLN A 83 1.30 -20.53 10.05
C GLN A 83 1.88 -20.89 11.41
#